data_AF-A0AAW6QUJ7-F1
#
_entry.id   AF-A0AAW6QUJ7-F1
#
_cell.length_a   1.000
_cell.length_b   1.000
_cell.length_c   1.000
_cell.angle_alpha   90.00
_cell.angle_beta   90.00
_cell.angle_gamma   90.00
#
_symmetry.space_group_name_H-M   'P 1'
#
loop_
_entity.id
_entity.type
_entity.pdbx_description
1 polymer ?
#
loop_
_entity_poly.entity_id
_entity_poly.type
_entity_poly.pdbx_seq_one_letter_code
_entity_poly.pdbx_strand_id
1 'polypeptide(L)'
;MALKATVFKVNLQIADMDRGYYQDHQLTLAQHPSETDGRMMVRLLAFILNASETLSFTKGLCVDDEPELWDKNLSGEVNLWIEFGQADEKWLRKASGRAKAVQLFTYGGRSVPIWWKQNQAVLERYKNLKVWNIAEESVTAMEALVSRTMSLQASISEGQVWLSDNEHSLLIEPEMLKDYQ
;
A
#
# COMPACT_ATOMS: atom_id res chain seq x y z
N MET A 1 29.71 1.68 -1.25
CA MET A 1 28.96 2.46 -0.24
C MET A 1 27.49 2.32 -0.56
N ALA A 2 26.65 1.91 0.39
CA ALA A 2 25.21 1.82 0.18
C ALA A 2 24.64 3.23 -0.09
N LEU A 3 23.89 3.40 -1.18
CA LEU A 3 23.23 4.66 -1.52
C LEU A 3 22.25 5.00 -0.38
N LYS A 4 22.28 6.26 0.10
CA LYS A 4 21.42 6.69 1.21
C LYS A 4 19.98 6.84 0.73
N ALA A 5 19.04 6.36 1.55
CA ALA A 5 17.61 6.56 1.32
C ALA A 5 17.24 8.05 1.37
N THR A 6 16.28 8.43 0.53
CA THR A 6 15.73 9.79 0.45
C THR A 6 14.52 9.88 1.37
N VAL A 7 14.50 10.85 2.30
CA VAL A 7 13.47 10.92 3.37
C VAL A 7 12.37 11.93 3.03
N PHE A 8 11.13 11.50 2.88
CA PHE A 8 9.98 12.36 2.61
C PHE A 8 9.15 12.55 3.88
N LYS A 9 8.65 13.77 4.10
CA LYS A 9 7.69 14.06 5.18
C LYS A 9 6.31 14.21 4.58
N VAL A 10 5.30 13.60 5.19
CA VAL A 10 3.90 13.70 4.74
C VAL A 10 3.04 14.13 5.91
N ASN A 11 2.40 15.28 5.79
CA ASN A 11 1.27 15.67 6.63
C ASN A 11 0.01 15.22 5.91
N LEU A 12 -0.66 14.20 6.42
CA LEU A 12 -1.78 13.53 5.75
C LEU A 12 -3.04 13.67 6.61
N GLN A 13 -4.08 14.25 6.04
CA GLN A 13 -5.42 14.25 6.63
C GLN A 13 -6.27 13.20 5.91
N ILE A 14 -6.83 12.24 6.66
CA ILE A 14 -7.70 11.20 6.12
C ILE A 14 -9.14 11.45 6.58
N ALA A 15 -10.06 11.46 5.62
CA ALA A 15 -11.50 11.46 5.81
C ALA A 15 -12.07 10.23 5.09
N ASP A 16 -12.15 9.10 5.79
CA ASP A 16 -12.63 7.83 5.26
C ASP A 16 -14.08 7.60 5.72
N MET A 17 -15.03 7.84 4.80
CA MET A 17 -16.46 7.73 5.07
C MET A 17 -16.90 6.27 5.21
N ASP A 18 -16.23 5.38 4.49
CA ASP A 18 -16.58 3.96 4.44
C ASP A 18 -16.33 3.28 5.80
N ARG A 19 -15.25 3.69 6.49
CA ARG A 19 -14.88 3.18 7.82
C ARG A 19 -15.24 4.12 8.96
N GLY A 20 -15.70 5.35 8.66
CA GLY A 20 -15.91 6.40 9.66
C GLY A 20 -14.61 6.83 10.35
N TYR A 21 -13.50 6.85 9.60
CA TYR A 21 -12.16 7.13 10.12
C TYR A 21 -11.69 8.53 9.69
N TYR A 22 -11.48 9.40 10.68
CA TYR A 22 -11.10 10.79 10.48
C TYR A 22 -9.88 11.11 11.34
N GLN A 23 -8.69 11.17 10.74
CA GLN A 23 -7.45 11.33 11.48
C GLN A 23 -6.40 12.11 10.68
N ASP A 24 -5.53 12.79 11.43
CA ASP A 24 -4.32 13.42 10.91
C ASP A 24 -3.10 12.54 11.23
N HIS A 25 -2.26 12.32 10.23
CA HIS A 25 -1.03 11.54 10.34
C HIS A 25 0.18 12.38 9.92
N GLN A 26 1.24 12.32 10.72
CA GLN A 26 2.55 12.83 10.35
C GLN A 26 3.47 11.66 10.04
N LEU A 27 3.69 11.40 8.76
CA LEU A 27 4.47 10.25 8.29
C LEU A 27 5.86 10.69 7.84
N THR A 28 6.83 9.81 8.05
CA THR A 28 8.18 9.93 7.48
C THR A 28 8.46 8.70 6.64
N LEU A 29 8.53 8.88 5.32
CA LEU A 29 8.79 7.80 4.36
C LEU A 29 10.26 7.80 3.99
N ALA A 30 10.94 6.68 4.17
CA ALA A 30 12.24 6.45 3.56
C ALA A 30 12.05 5.81 2.19
N GLN A 31 12.58 6.45 1.15
CA GLN A 31 12.59 5.94 -0.21
C GLN A 31 13.97 5.34 -0.51
N HIS A 32 14.02 4.04 -0.79
CA HIS A 32 15.27 3.40 -1.19
C HIS A 32 15.68 3.88 -2.60
N PRO A 33 16.98 3.97 -2.95
CA PRO A 33 17.43 4.41 -4.27
C PRO A 33 16.94 3.57 -5.46
N SER A 34 16.47 2.34 -5.22
CA SER A 34 15.83 1.48 -6.23
C SER A 34 14.31 1.61 -6.28
N GLU A 35 13.71 2.40 -5.40
CA GLU A 35 12.28 2.66 -5.34
C GLU A 35 11.95 3.91 -6.15
N THR A 36 10.90 3.83 -6.96
CA THR A 36 10.38 4.97 -7.73
C THR A 36 9.42 5.82 -6.91
N ASP A 37 9.15 7.03 -7.38
CA ASP A 37 8.16 7.92 -6.77
C ASP A 37 6.76 7.30 -6.82
N GLY A 38 6.34 6.75 -7.96
CA GLY A 38 5.06 6.03 -8.07
C GLY A 38 4.94 4.87 -7.07
N ARG A 39 6.00 4.09 -6.86
CA ARG A 39 5.99 2.99 -5.87
C ARG A 39 5.86 3.52 -4.44
N MET A 40 6.58 4.58 -4.09
CA MET A 40 6.43 5.23 -2.79
C MET A 40 4.99 5.71 -2.57
N MET A 41 4.38 6.30 -3.59
CA MET A 41 2.99 6.76 -3.52
C MET A 41 1.99 5.60 -3.42
N VAL A 42 2.22 4.45 -4.05
CA VAL A 42 1.41 3.24 -3.83
C VAL A 42 1.51 2.76 -2.38
N ARG A 43 2.69 2.83 -1.74
CA ARG A 43 2.82 2.52 -0.31
C ARG A 43 2.03 3.48 0.57
N LEU A 44 2.06 4.77 0.24
CA LEU A 44 1.27 5.78 0.94
C LEU A 44 -0.24 5.56 0.75
N LEU A 45 -0.68 5.22 -0.46
CA LEU A 45 -2.07 4.87 -0.76
C LEU A 45 -2.53 3.64 0.06
N ALA A 46 -1.70 2.60 0.13
CA ALA A 46 -1.99 1.43 0.95
C ALA A 46 -2.06 1.78 2.45
N PHE A 47 -1.25 2.73 2.93
CA PHE A 47 -1.39 3.29 4.27
C PHE A 47 -2.75 3.97 4.44
N ILE A 48 -3.12 4.87 3.51
CA ILE A 48 -4.39 5.60 3.54
C ILE A 48 -5.59 4.65 3.64
N LEU A 49 -5.63 3.64 2.77
CA LEU A 49 -6.72 2.65 2.70
C LEU A 49 -6.82 1.76 3.96
N ASN A 50 -5.75 1.65 4.74
CA ASN A 50 -5.69 0.77 5.90
C ASN A 50 -5.39 1.51 7.20
N ALA A 51 -5.48 2.83 7.21
CA ALA A 51 -4.95 3.68 8.28
C ALA A 51 -5.51 3.26 9.65
N SER A 52 -4.61 3.09 10.60
CA SER A 52 -4.90 2.75 11.99
C SER A 52 -3.82 3.37 12.89
N GLU A 53 -4.04 3.33 14.20
CA GLU A 53 -3.05 3.82 15.18
C GLU A 53 -1.76 2.97 15.19
N THR A 54 -1.86 1.70 14.80
CA THR A 54 -0.78 0.70 14.89
C THR A 54 -0.18 0.31 13.54
N LEU A 55 -0.76 0.79 12.43
CA LEU A 55 -0.20 0.61 11.09
C LEU A 55 1.13 1.37 10.97
N SER A 56 2.17 0.68 10.52
CA SER A 56 3.51 1.26 10.39
C SER A 56 4.25 0.74 9.16
N PHE A 57 5.08 1.61 8.59
CA PHE A 57 6.07 1.23 7.59
C PHE A 57 7.23 0.51 8.26
N THR A 58 7.74 -0.53 7.62
CA THR A 58 8.92 -1.26 8.08
C THR A 58 10.15 -0.87 7.24
N LYS A 59 11.25 -1.59 7.43
CA LYS A 59 12.42 -1.48 6.56
C LYS A 59 12.27 -2.26 5.24
N GLY A 60 11.21 -3.04 5.08
CA GLY A 60 10.77 -3.67 3.83
C GLY A 60 11.90 -4.33 3.06
N LEU A 61 12.08 -3.90 1.80
CA LEU A 61 13.11 -4.33 0.84
C LEU A 61 14.54 -4.48 1.39
N CYS A 62 14.84 -3.88 2.54
CA CYS A 62 16.16 -3.92 3.17
C CYS A 62 16.31 -4.99 4.25
N VAL A 63 15.25 -5.73 4.60
CA VAL A 63 15.23 -6.71 5.69
C VAL A 63 14.45 -7.95 5.26
N ASP A 64 15.09 -9.11 5.37
CA ASP A 64 14.40 -10.39 5.18
C ASP A 64 13.34 -10.56 6.28
N ASP A 65 12.17 -11.10 5.93
CA ASP A 65 11.08 -11.50 6.84
C ASP A 65 10.11 -10.42 7.35
N GLU A 66 10.16 -9.19 6.86
CA GLU A 66 9.17 -8.13 7.18
C GLU A 66 8.36 -7.71 5.93
N PRO A 67 7.04 -7.45 6.06
CA PRO A 67 6.28 -6.77 5.02
C PRO A 67 6.74 -5.33 4.92
N GLU A 68 6.37 -4.62 3.86
CA GLU A 68 6.64 -3.18 3.79
C GLU A 68 5.75 -2.35 4.73
N LEU A 69 4.51 -2.77 4.95
CA LEU A 69 3.65 -2.23 6.01
C LEU A 69 2.99 -3.36 6.81
N TRP A 70 2.81 -3.13 8.09
CA TRP A 70 2.01 -4.01 8.94
C TRP A 70 1.22 -3.26 10.00
N ASP A 71 0.14 -3.89 10.45
CA ASP A 71 -0.55 -3.55 11.68
C ASP A 71 -0.24 -4.66 12.70
N LYS A 72 0.35 -4.28 13.83
CA LYS A 72 0.66 -5.18 14.94
C LYS A 72 -0.10 -4.78 16.18
N ASN A 73 -0.67 -5.77 16.88
CA ASN A 73 -1.21 -5.52 18.21
C ASN A 73 -0.10 -5.40 19.27
N LEU A 74 -0.50 -5.03 20.49
CA LEU A 74 0.41 -4.86 21.62
C LEU A 74 1.17 -6.15 22.02
N SER A 75 0.66 -7.32 21.63
CA SER A 75 1.30 -8.63 21.85
C SER A 75 2.29 -8.99 20.74
N GLY A 76 2.46 -8.14 19.71
CA GLY A 76 3.34 -8.35 18.57
C GLY A 76 2.76 -9.24 17.46
N GLU A 77 1.51 -9.68 17.58
CA GLU A 77 0.82 -10.44 16.55
C GLU A 77 0.47 -9.53 15.37
N VAL A 78 0.69 -10.03 14.14
CA VAL A 78 0.41 -9.27 12.92
C VAL A 78 -1.07 -9.39 12.57
N ASN A 79 -1.82 -8.31 12.76
CA ASN A 79 -3.21 -8.22 12.34
C ASN A 79 -3.32 -8.07 10.82
N LEU A 80 -2.50 -7.20 10.25
CA LEU A 80 -2.47 -6.92 8.81
C LEU A 80 -1.04 -6.93 8.30
N TRP A 81 -0.82 -7.63 7.19
CA TRP A 81 0.45 -7.70 6.48
C TRP A 81 0.22 -7.18 5.05
N ILE A 82 0.95 -6.13 4.64
CA ILE A 82 0.75 -5.51 3.33
C ILE A 82 2.00 -5.65 2.46
N GLU A 83 1.77 -6.15 1.25
CA GLU A 83 2.78 -6.39 0.22
C GLU A 83 2.49 -5.62 -1.06
N PHE A 84 3.52 -5.48 -1.90
CA PHE A 84 3.47 -4.64 -3.09
C PHE A 84 4.02 -5.35 -4.33
N GLY A 85 3.50 -4.97 -5.49
CA GLY A 85 3.95 -5.47 -6.79
C GLY A 85 3.40 -6.86 -7.12
N GLN A 86 4.18 -7.69 -7.78
CA GLN A 86 3.79 -9.02 -8.26
C GLN A 86 4.50 -10.11 -7.44
N ALA A 87 4.16 -10.19 -6.16
CA ALA A 87 4.78 -11.13 -5.22
C ALA A 87 4.59 -12.59 -5.66
N ASP A 88 5.54 -13.45 -5.33
CA ASP A 88 5.43 -14.88 -5.62
C ASP A 88 4.53 -15.60 -4.60
N GLU A 89 3.99 -16.76 -4.97
CA GLU A 89 3.15 -17.57 -4.07
C GLU A 89 3.91 -17.92 -2.78
N LYS A 90 5.21 -18.20 -2.86
CA LYS A 90 6.00 -18.62 -1.70
C LYS A 90 6.02 -17.55 -0.62
N TRP A 91 6.15 -16.28 -1.01
CA TRP A 91 6.09 -15.14 -0.11
C TRP A 91 4.69 -14.93 0.44
N LEU A 92 3.67 -14.95 -0.42
CA LEU A 92 2.28 -14.77 0.01
C LEU A 92 1.82 -15.87 0.97
N ARG A 93 2.24 -17.12 0.75
CA ARG A 93 2.02 -18.24 1.67
C ARG A 93 2.61 -17.96 3.05
N LYS A 94 3.83 -17.42 3.09
CA LYS A 94 4.53 -17.09 4.33
C LYS A 94 3.82 -15.95 5.05
N ALA A 95 3.43 -14.89 4.33
CA ALA A 95 2.64 -13.80 4.88
C ALA A 95 1.31 -14.31 5.47
N SER A 96 0.57 -15.13 4.71
CA SER A 96 -0.70 -15.70 5.15
C SER A 96 -0.58 -16.60 6.38
N GLY A 97 0.57 -17.24 6.59
CA GLY A 97 0.85 -18.02 7.81
C GLY A 97 1.29 -17.19 9.01
N ARG A 98 1.63 -15.89 8.83
CA ARG A 98 2.17 -15.01 9.88
C ARG A 98 1.22 -13.89 10.31
N ALA A 99 0.15 -13.66 9.56
CA ALA A 99 -0.78 -12.57 9.80
C ALA A 99 -2.24 -13.03 9.75
N LYS A 100 -3.12 -12.32 10.48
CA LYS A 100 -4.56 -12.55 10.40
C LYS A 100 -5.12 -12.21 9.04
N ALA A 101 -4.64 -11.11 8.44
CA ALA A 101 -5.01 -10.66 7.10
C ALA A 101 -3.76 -10.27 6.30
N VAL A 102 -3.80 -10.53 5.00
CA VAL A 102 -2.76 -10.16 4.03
C VAL A 102 -3.39 -9.37 2.90
N GLN A 103 -2.81 -8.23 2.56
CA GLN A 103 -3.17 -7.47 1.37
C GLN A 103 -1.97 -7.38 0.42
N LEU A 104 -2.23 -7.60 -0.87
CA LEU A 104 -1.27 -7.36 -1.93
C LEU A 104 -1.76 -6.22 -2.81
N PHE A 105 -0.97 -5.16 -2.94
CA PHE A 105 -1.20 -4.05 -3.86
C PHE A 105 -0.34 -4.23 -5.10
N THR A 106 -0.93 -4.75 -6.16
CA THR A 106 -0.28 -4.90 -7.46
C THR A 106 -0.32 -3.59 -8.24
N TYR A 107 0.74 -3.34 -9.01
CA TYR A 107 0.85 -2.24 -9.98
C TYR A 107 1.84 -2.67 -11.07
N GLY A 108 1.90 -1.90 -12.17
CA GLY A 108 2.75 -2.22 -13.33
C GLY A 108 1.97 -2.50 -14.62
N GLY A 109 0.74 -1.98 -14.70
CA GLY A 109 -0.07 -1.96 -15.92
C GLY A 109 -0.25 -3.34 -16.54
N ARG A 110 0.16 -3.48 -17.80
CA ARG A 110 -0.04 -4.70 -18.61
C ARG A 110 0.55 -5.98 -18.03
N SER A 111 1.53 -5.88 -17.13
CA SER A 111 2.13 -7.05 -16.49
C SER A 111 1.23 -7.68 -15.42
N VAL A 112 0.37 -6.90 -14.76
CA VAL A 112 -0.50 -7.38 -13.68
C VAL A 112 -1.55 -8.39 -14.18
N PRO A 113 -2.32 -8.15 -15.25
CA PRO A 113 -3.27 -9.15 -15.74
C PRO A 113 -2.62 -10.48 -16.15
N ILE A 114 -1.38 -10.44 -16.67
CA ILE A 114 -0.62 -11.63 -17.05
C ILE A 114 -0.24 -12.42 -15.78
N TRP A 115 0.31 -11.73 -14.78
CA TRP A 115 0.64 -12.32 -13.49
C TRP A 115 -0.62 -12.90 -12.80
N TRP A 116 -1.72 -12.15 -12.81
CA TRP A 116 -2.97 -12.58 -12.18
C TRP A 116 -3.51 -13.85 -12.82
N LYS A 117 -3.55 -13.91 -14.15
CA LYS A 117 -3.99 -15.11 -14.89
C LYS A 117 -3.18 -16.37 -14.54
N GLN A 118 -1.88 -16.21 -14.26
CA GLN A 118 -0.98 -17.31 -13.89
C GLN A 118 -1.14 -17.74 -12.43
N ASN A 119 -1.48 -16.82 -11.52
CA ASN A 119 -1.42 -17.06 -10.07
C ASN A 119 -2.79 -17.20 -9.41
N GLN A 120 -3.87 -16.66 -9.98
CA GLN A 120 -5.21 -16.58 -9.35
C GLN A 120 -5.70 -17.91 -8.76
N ALA A 121 -5.58 -19.01 -9.52
CA ALA A 121 -6.07 -20.33 -9.10
C ALA A 121 -5.31 -20.87 -7.88
N VAL A 122 -4.02 -20.57 -7.80
CA VAL A 122 -3.16 -20.95 -6.68
C VAL A 122 -3.41 -20.05 -5.47
N LEU A 123 -3.58 -18.74 -5.69
CA LEU A 123 -3.79 -17.77 -4.62
C LEU A 123 -5.16 -17.89 -3.97
N GLU A 124 -6.12 -18.52 -4.66
CA GLU A 124 -7.48 -18.74 -4.14
C GLU A 124 -7.51 -19.52 -2.82
N ARG A 125 -6.53 -20.39 -2.60
CA ARG A 125 -6.43 -21.19 -1.36
C ARG A 125 -6.19 -20.33 -0.10
N TYR A 126 -5.71 -19.10 -0.25
CA TYR A 126 -5.40 -18.20 0.86
C TYR A 126 -6.63 -17.34 1.19
N LYS A 127 -7.42 -17.81 2.15
CA LYS A 127 -8.68 -17.16 2.55
C LYS A 127 -8.49 -15.79 3.19
N ASN A 128 -7.34 -15.59 3.85
CA ASN A 128 -6.96 -14.33 4.46
C ASN A 128 -6.15 -13.42 3.51
N LEU A 129 -6.13 -13.69 2.21
CA LEU A 129 -5.44 -12.87 1.21
C LEU A 129 -6.46 -12.06 0.41
N LYS A 130 -6.24 -10.75 0.36
CA LYS A 130 -6.92 -9.79 -0.52
C LYS A 130 -5.91 -9.21 -1.50
N VAL A 131 -6.31 -9.05 -2.76
CA VAL A 131 -5.45 -8.55 -3.84
C VAL A 131 -6.13 -7.36 -4.50
N TRP A 132 -5.43 -6.24 -4.51
CA TRP A 132 -5.81 -5.00 -5.17
C TRP A 132 -4.89 -4.72 -6.35
N ASN A 133 -5.42 -4.12 -7.40
CA ASN A 133 -4.68 -3.59 -8.52
C ASN A 133 -4.83 -2.08 -8.60
N ILE A 134 -3.72 -1.37 -8.70
CA ILE A 134 -3.69 0.08 -8.92
C ILE A 134 -3.35 0.33 -10.39
N ALA A 135 -4.24 1.04 -11.08
CA ALA A 135 -4.07 1.39 -12.48
C ALA A 135 -2.77 2.17 -12.72
N GLU A 136 -2.09 1.90 -13.84
CA GLU A 136 -0.80 2.50 -14.19
C GLU A 136 -0.92 4.03 -14.33
N GLU A 137 -2.07 4.48 -14.84
CA GLU A 137 -2.43 5.88 -14.95
C GLU A 137 -2.53 6.55 -13.58
N SER A 138 -3.16 5.89 -12.59
CA SER A 138 -3.24 6.40 -11.21
C SER A 138 -1.86 6.44 -10.54
N VAL A 139 -1.03 5.41 -10.73
CA VAL A 139 0.34 5.40 -10.19
C VAL A 139 1.15 6.57 -10.76
N THR A 140 1.08 6.78 -12.07
CA THR A 140 1.78 7.88 -12.75
C THR A 140 1.25 9.24 -12.30
N ALA A 141 -0.07 9.39 -12.18
CA ALA A 141 -0.69 10.64 -11.77
C ALA A 141 -0.27 11.05 -10.34
N MET A 142 -0.15 10.08 -9.42
CA MET A 142 0.30 10.35 -8.06
C MET A 142 1.72 10.93 -7.97
N GLU A 143 2.57 10.73 -8.98
CA GLU A 143 3.92 11.32 -8.99
C GLU A 143 3.89 12.86 -9.01
N ALA A 144 2.81 13.48 -9.52
CA ALA A 144 2.63 14.93 -9.50
C ALA A 144 2.50 15.51 -8.08
N LEU A 145 2.08 14.71 -7.09
CA LEU A 145 1.96 15.12 -5.68
C LEU A 145 3.29 15.05 -4.93
N VAL A 146 4.34 14.49 -5.54
CA VAL A 146 5.58 14.17 -4.83
C VAL A 146 6.41 15.42 -4.61
N SER A 147 6.66 15.71 -3.34
CA SER A 147 7.60 16.74 -2.90
C SER A 147 8.28 16.31 -1.60
N ARG A 148 9.43 16.91 -1.26
CA ARG A 148 10.21 16.54 -0.06
C ARG A 148 9.38 16.62 1.23
N THR A 149 8.42 17.55 1.26
CA THR A 149 7.43 17.72 2.31
C THR A 149 6.05 17.87 1.67
N MET A 150 5.23 16.82 1.76
CA MET A 150 3.88 16.79 1.21
C MET A 150 2.86 17.18 2.28
N SER A 151 1.85 17.95 1.89
CA SER A 151 0.64 18.18 2.69
C SER A 151 -0.54 17.69 1.87
N LEU A 152 -1.10 16.54 2.25
CA LEU A 152 -2.09 15.81 1.48
C LEU A 152 -3.39 15.65 2.25
N GLN A 153 -4.49 15.66 1.51
CA GLN A 153 -5.82 15.30 1.99
C GLN A 153 -6.31 14.09 1.21
N ALA A 154 -6.80 13.09 1.92
CA ALA A 154 -7.38 11.87 1.36
C ALA A 154 -8.83 11.75 1.80
N SER A 155 -9.77 11.75 0.84
CA SER A 155 -11.18 11.46 1.10
C SER A 155 -11.53 10.10 0.49
N ILE A 156 -12.13 9.21 1.28
CA ILE A 156 -12.50 7.86 0.85
C ILE A 156 -14.01 7.72 0.95
N SER A 157 -14.64 7.28 -0.14
CA SER A 157 -16.07 7.01 -0.20
C SER A 157 -16.35 5.99 -1.30
N GLU A 158 -17.17 4.98 -0.99
CA GLU A 158 -17.56 3.91 -1.92
C GLU A 158 -16.36 3.21 -2.57
N GLY A 159 -15.26 3.04 -1.83
CA GLY A 159 -14.01 2.45 -2.31
C GLY A 159 -13.17 3.34 -3.23
N GLN A 160 -13.63 4.55 -3.53
CA GLN A 160 -12.89 5.55 -4.29
C GLN A 160 -12.04 6.41 -3.36
N VAL A 161 -10.81 6.75 -3.77
CA VAL A 161 -9.91 7.62 -3.02
C VAL A 161 -9.66 8.90 -3.80
N TRP A 162 -10.12 10.03 -3.27
CA TRP A 162 -9.71 11.36 -3.70
C TRP A 162 -8.48 11.79 -2.92
N LEU A 163 -7.33 11.90 -3.60
CA LEU A 163 -6.06 12.33 -3.02
C LEU A 163 -5.65 13.68 -3.62
N SER A 164 -5.45 14.68 -2.78
CA SER A 164 -5.17 16.04 -3.23
C SER A 164 -4.12 16.76 -2.37
N ASP A 165 -3.43 17.71 -2.99
CA ASP A 165 -2.67 18.77 -2.32
C ASP A 165 -3.32 20.15 -2.64
N ASN A 166 -2.56 21.24 -2.55
CA ASN A 166 -3.08 22.58 -2.85
C ASN A 166 -3.25 22.86 -4.36
N GLU A 167 -2.60 22.10 -5.24
CA GLU A 167 -2.49 22.35 -6.68
C GLU A 167 -3.17 21.25 -7.51
N HIS A 168 -3.16 20.02 -7.02
CA HIS A 168 -3.59 18.82 -7.73
C HIS A 168 -4.68 18.09 -6.93
N SER A 169 -5.62 17.48 -7.64
CA SER A 169 -6.61 16.57 -7.07
C SER A 169 -6.79 15.37 -8.00
N LEU A 170 -6.61 14.18 -7.45
CA LEU A 170 -6.56 12.92 -8.17
C LEU A 170 -7.62 11.95 -7.63
N LEU A 171 -8.38 11.36 -8.53
CA LEU A 171 -9.24 10.23 -8.23
C LEU A 171 -8.45 8.93 -8.47
N ILE A 172 -8.44 8.06 -7.47
CA ILE A 172 -7.80 6.75 -7.51
C ILE A 172 -8.86 5.70 -7.18
N GLU A 173 -9.01 4.72 -8.05
CA GLU A 173 -9.98 3.62 -7.90
C GLU A 173 -9.22 2.29 -7.88
N PRO A 174 -8.87 1.75 -6.69
CA PRO A 174 -8.26 0.44 -6.57
C PRO A 174 -9.21 -0.65 -7.08
N GLU A 175 -8.74 -1.45 -8.03
CA GLU A 175 -9.49 -2.59 -8.57
C GLU A 175 -9.28 -3.81 -7.66
N MET A 176 -10.36 -4.42 -7.17
CA MET A 176 -10.26 -5.65 -6.38
C MET A 176 -10.14 -6.87 -7.30
N LEU A 177 -8.99 -7.54 -7.29
CA LEU A 177 -8.78 -8.80 -8.01
C LEU A 177 -9.23 -10.02 -7.20
N LYS A 178 -9.07 -9.96 -5.87
CA LYS A 178 -9.50 -11.01 -4.94
C LYS A 178 -9.87 -10.40 -3.59
N ASP A 179 -11.01 -10.82 -3.06
CA ASP A 179 -11.43 -10.52 -1.68
C ASP A 179 -11.09 -11.68 -0.72
N TYR A 180 -11.17 -11.40 0.57
CA TYR A 180 -11.13 -12.41 1.62
C TYR A 180 -12.30 -13.40 1.48
N GLN A 181 -12.15 -14.58 2.09
CA GLN A 181 -13.15 -15.66 2.06
C GLN A 181 -13.49 -16.21 3.44
#